data_AF-Q8FPG3-F1
#
_entry.id   AF-Q8FPG3-F1
#
_cell.length_a   1.000
_cell.length_b   1.000
_cell.length_c   1.000
_cell.angle_alpha   90.00
_cell.angle_beta   90.00
_cell.angle_gamma   90.00
#
_symmetry.space_group_name_H-M   'P 1'
#
loop_
_entity.id
_entity.type
_entity.pdbx_description
1 polymer ?
#
loop_
_entity_poly.entity_id
_entity_poly.type
_entity_poly.pdbx_seq_one_letter_code
_entity_poly.pdbx_strand_id
1 'polypeptide(L)'
;MSDNKESMYELEYPSPEVNGGGSEGPTLIVALQGYADAGHAVEASASHLMAALDHRLIASFNNDELIDYRSRRPTVVIDNNEVTEMDELQLGLHVVRDSDNKPFLVLSGPEPDLRWGAFTEAVSDLVDKFGVDQTICLYAAPMTVPHTRPTVVSAHGNCAELLKSRFSIDARISIPGSASLKLEKLLHTRGKNVAGYTVHVPHYVAASPYPAATLKLLQAVAETAELNLPLLSIERDAEKVQRQLAEQTSDSMEIQHVVGALERQYDEELERYREKNPQAVLPGETPVPSGDEIGAEFERFLANLDDSGDPDGPEDNGQ
;
A
#
# COMPACT_ATOMS: atom_id res chain seq x y z
N MET A 1 7.84 42.21 -14.91
CA MET A 1 7.46 41.07 -15.77
C MET A 1 7.26 39.92 -14.81
N SER A 2 6.00 39.69 -14.44
CA SER A 2 5.58 38.77 -13.38
C SER A 2 5.83 37.33 -13.80
N ASP A 3 6.61 36.61 -12.98
CA ASP A 3 6.81 35.15 -13.03
C ASP A 3 5.45 34.45 -12.88
N ASN A 4 4.75 34.23 -13.99
CA ASN A 4 3.60 33.33 -14.04
C ASN A 4 4.09 31.92 -14.38
N LYS A 5 4.95 31.34 -13.52
CA LYS A 5 5.08 29.89 -13.49
C LYS A 5 3.81 29.40 -12.81
N GLU A 6 2.84 28.94 -13.60
CA GLU A 6 1.66 28.26 -13.08
C GLU A 6 2.11 27.20 -12.07
N SER A 7 1.70 27.38 -10.82
CA SER A 7 2.12 26.54 -9.72
C SER A 7 1.60 25.12 -9.95
N MET A 8 2.47 24.13 -9.83
CA MET A 8 2.12 22.71 -10.01
C MET A 8 1.08 22.24 -8.99
N TYR A 9 1.09 22.87 -7.82
CA TYR A 9 0.15 22.63 -6.74
C TYR A 9 -0.08 23.91 -5.94
N GLU A 10 -1.18 23.97 -5.21
CA GLU A 10 -1.45 24.95 -4.18
C GLU A 10 -1.40 24.28 -2.80
N LEU A 11 -0.84 24.97 -1.81
CA LEU A 11 -0.82 24.48 -0.44
C LEU A 11 -2.07 24.95 0.30
N GLU A 12 -2.66 24.04 1.06
CA GLU A 12 -3.79 24.36 1.92
C GLU A 12 -3.36 25.34 3.03
N TYR A 13 -4.19 26.35 3.29
CA TYR A 13 -3.93 27.35 4.32
C TYR A 13 -5.11 27.45 5.31
N PRO A 14 -4.87 27.30 6.63
CA PRO A 14 -3.58 27.03 7.27
C PRO A 14 -3.08 25.60 7.01
N SER A 15 -1.76 25.44 6.84
CA SER A 15 -1.16 24.12 6.58
C SER A 15 -1.38 23.19 7.79
N PRO A 16 -1.90 21.97 7.59
CA PRO A 16 -2.15 21.06 8.69
C PRO A 16 -0.83 20.53 9.27
N GLU A 17 -0.86 20.18 10.55
CA GLU A 17 0.30 19.63 11.25
C GLU A 17 0.55 18.18 10.82
N VAL A 18 1.71 17.95 10.23
CA VAL A 18 2.13 16.64 9.68
C VAL A 18 2.95 15.83 10.70
N ASN A 19 3.65 16.48 11.62
CA ASN A 19 4.55 15.80 12.55
C ASN A 19 3.80 15.28 13.78
N GLY A 20 4.09 14.03 14.18
CA GLY A 20 3.47 13.36 15.34
C GLY A 20 4.22 13.56 16.66
N GLY A 21 5.23 14.44 16.70
CA GLY A 21 6.10 14.64 17.86
C GLY A 21 7.23 13.61 18.05
N GLY A 22 7.30 12.58 17.19
CA GLY A 22 8.41 11.63 17.12
C GLY A 22 9.65 12.16 16.38
N SER A 23 10.77 11.43 16.45
CA SER A 23 12.01 11.74 15.71
C SER A 23 11.99 11.28 14.25
N GLU A 24 11.09 10.37 13.92
CA GLU A 24 10.92 9.81 12.56
C GLU A 24 9.84 10.57 11.79
N GLY A 25 10.12 10.79 10.51
CA GLY A 25 9.23 11.40 9.55
C GLY A 25 8.09 10.48 9.12
N PRO A 26 7.00 11.04 8.55
CA PRO A 26 5.86 10.24 8.11
C PRO A 26 6.22 9.37 6.89
N THR A 27 5.55 8.22 6.77
CA THR A 27 5.51 7.46 5.52
C THR A 27 4.60 8.17 4.51
N LEU A 28 5.02 8.26 3.25
CA LEU A 28 4.17 8.69 2.13
C LEU A 28 3.65 7.47 1.36
N ILE A 29 2.34 7.34 1.24
CA ILE A 29 1.68 6.37 0.36
C ILE A 29 1.28 7.09 -0.93
N VAL A 30 1.66 6.53 -2.08
CA VAL A 30 1.31 7.05 -3.41
C VAL A 30 0.34 6.08 -4.09
N ALA A 31 -0.90 6.52 -4.29
CA ALA A 31 -2.00 5.74 -4.85
C ALA A 31 -2.61 6.46 -6.05
N LEU A 32 -1.96 6.36 -7.21
CA LEU A 32 -2.38 7.01 -8.45
C LEU A 32 -3.19 6.07 -9.34
N GLN A 33 -4.39 6.49 -9.72
CA GLN A 33 -5.29 5.73 -10.60
C GLN A 33 -4.97 5.99 -12.07
N GLY A 34 -4.89 4.94 -12.90
CA GLY A 34 -4.80 5.07 -14.37
C GLY A 34 -3.77 4.18 -15.05
N TYR A 35 -2.79 3.65 -14.32
CA TYR A 35 -1.75 2.77 -14.88
C TYR A 35 -2.03 1.28 -14.60
N ALA A 36 -1.96 0.88 -13.33
CA ALA A 36 -2.06 -0.51 -12.89
C ALA A 36 -3.02 -0.61 -11.72
N ASP A 37 -4.32 -0.71 -12.03
CA ASP A 37 -5.40 -0.71 -11.04
C ASP A 37 -6.34 -1.93 -11.21
N ALA A 38 -5.73 -3.11 -11.44
CA ALA A 38 -6.49 -4.35 -11.48
C ALA A 38 -7.28 -4.53 -10.17
N GLY A 39 -8.56 -4.91 -10.29
CA GLY A 39 -9.42 -5.07 -9.13
C GLY A 39 -9.86 -3.75 -8.48
N HIS A 40 -9.56 -2.60 -9.10
CA HIS A 40 -9.72 -1.25 -8.55
C HIS A 40 -8.98 -1.08 -7.21
N ALA A 41 -7.92 -1.85 -6.98
CA ALA A 41 -7.31 -1.99 -5.67
C ALA A 41 -6.53 -0.75 -5.22
N VAL A 42 -5.95 0.02 -6.14
CA VAL A 42 -5.21 1.26 -5.83
C VAL A 42 -6.18 2.37 -5.45
N GLU A 43 -7.20 2.61 -6.29
CA GLU A 43 -8.25 3.59 -6.00
C GLU A 43 -9.01 3.22 -4.73
N ALA A 44 -9.40 1.95 -4.56
CA ALA A 44 -10.10 1.49 -3.37
C ALA A 44 -9.25 1.63 -2.10
N SER A 45 -7.92 1.49 -2.19
CA SER A 45 -7.03 1.67 -1.04
C SER A 45 -7.03 3.13 -0.58
N ALA A 46 -6.88 4.08 -1.51
CA ALA A 46 -6.93 5.51 -1.19
C ALA A 46 -8.31 5.91 -0.64
N SER A 47 -9.39 5.51 -1.33
CA SER A 47 -10.77 5.81 -0.93
C SER A 47 -11.11 5.26 0.44
N HIS A 48 -10.67 4.04 0.77
CA HIS A 48 -10.86 3.46 2.10
C HIS A 48 -10.13 4.27 3.18
N LEU A 49 -8.87 4.64 2.95
CA LEU A 49 -8.11 5.44 3.91
C LEU A 49 -8.76 6.80 4.16
N MET A 50 -9.23 7.50 3.12
CA MET A 50 -9.93 8.78 3.28
C MET A 50 -11.29 8.63 3.96
N ALA A 51 -12.02 7.54 3.70
CA ALA A 51 -13.35 7.32 4.26
C ALA A 51 -13.32 6.84 5.72
N ALA A 52 -12.29 6.08 6.11
CA ALA A 52 -12.22 5.43 7.41
C ALA A 52 -11.41 6.20 8.47
N LEU A 53 -10.57 7.15 8.07
CA LEU A 53 -9.64 7.86 8.94
C LEU A 53 -9.76 9.37 8.81
N ASP A 54 -9.39 10.08 9.88
CA ASP A 54 -9.31 11.54 9.84
C ASP A 54 -8.19 11.98 8.90
N HIS A 55 -8.53 12.85 7.94
CA HIS A 55 -7.58 13.39 6.98
C HIS A 55 -7.74 14.90 6.77
N ARG A 56 -6.66 15.56 6.37
CA ARG A 56 -6.64 16.98 5.98
C ARG A 56 -5.81 17.16 4.73
N LEU A 57 -6.33 17.97 3.80
CA LEU A 57 -5.61 18.33 2.59
C LEU A 57 -4.38 19.18 2.94
N ILE A 58 -3.26 18.85 2.33
CA ILE A 58 -1.98 19.59 2.42
C ILE A 58 -1.74 20.37 1.14
N ALA A 59 -1.91 19.70 0.00
CA ALA A 59 -1.66 20.27 -1.30
C ALA A 59 -2.64 19.73 -2.33
N SER A 60 -3.17 20.61 -3.17
CA SER A 60 -3.98 20.25 -4.34
C SER A 60 -3.17 20.51 -5.61
N PHE A 61 -3.02 19.49 -6.46
CA PHE A 61 -2.34 19.64 -7.74
C PHE A 61 -3.27 20.23 -8.80
N ASN A 62 -2.70 21.02 -9.71
CA ASN A 62 -3.48 21.65 -10.77
C ASN A 62 -3.82 20.62 -11.87
N ASN A 63 -5.04 20.12 -11.88
CA ASN A 63 -5.49 19.14 -12.85
C ASN A 63 -5.63 19.69 -14.27
N ASP A 64 -5.83 20.99 -14.46
CA ASP A 64 -5.86 21.60 -15.80
C ASP A 64 -4.50 21.52 -16.50
N GLU A 65 -3.42 21.44 -15.72
CA GLU A 65 -2.05 21.28 -16.23
C GLU A 65 -1.62 19.82 -16.40
N LEU A 66 -2.32 18.89 -15.74
CA LEU A 66 -1.88 17.50 -15.57
C LEU A 66 -2.76 16.47 -16.27
N ILE A 67 -4.06 16.76 -16.46
CA ILE A 67 -5.05 15.77 -16.91
C ILE A 67 -5.52 16.08 -18.33
N ASP A 68 -5.56 15.05 -19.17
CA ASP A 68 -6.32 15.09 -20.42
C ASP A 68 -7.79 14.72 -20.15
N TYR A 69 -8.62 15.73 -19.94
CA TYR A 69 -10.05 15.57 -19.69
C TYR A 69 -10.83 14.86 -20.80
N ARG A 70 -10.29 14.76 -22.03
CA ARG A 70 -10.95 13.98 -23.09
C ARG A 70 -10.70 12.49 -22.93
N SER A 71 -9.56 12.12 -22.37
CA SER A 71 -9.18 10.76 -22.03
C SER A 71 -9.83 10.32 -20.71
N ARG A 72 -9.96 11.25 -19.75
CA ARG A 72 -10.59 11.04 -18.44
C ARG A 72 -11.75 12.01 -18.24
N ARG A 73 -12.90 11.71 -18.84
CA ARG A 73 -14.09 12.56 -18.72
C ARG A 73 -14.67 12.41 -17.31
N PRO A 74 -14.73 13.47 -16.50
CA PRO A 74 -15.40 13.40 -15.21
C PRO A 74 -16.88 13.07 -15.42
N THR A 75 -17.43 12.19 -14.58
CA THR A 75 -18.85 11.85 -14.65
C THR A 75 -19.67 13.09 -14.31
N VAL A 76 -20.78 13.28 -15.02
CA VAL A 76 -21.75 14.33 -14.76
C VAL A 76 -23.09 13.70 -14.43
N VAL A 77 -23.78 14.23 -13.42
CA VAL A 77 -25.13 13.81 -13.07
C VAL A 77 -26.11 14.80 -13.69
N ILE A 78 -27.08 14.25 -14.43
CA ILE A 78 -28.22 15.01 -14.95
C ILE A 78 -29.46 14.52 -14.22
N ASP A 79 -30.07 15.39 -13.44
CA ASP A 79 -31.34 15.13 -12.74
C ASP A 79 -32.35 16.23 -13.08
N ASN A 80 -33.61 15.83 -13.28
CA ASN A 80 -34.71 16.73 -13.64
C ASN A 80 -34.38 17.72 -14.78
N ASN A 81 -33.68 17.25 -15.83
CA ASN A 81 -33.23 18.02 -17.00
C ASN A 81 -32.14 19.09 -16.72
N GLU A 82 -31.53 19.08 -15.54
CA GLU A 82 -30.42 19.98 -15.18
C GLU A 82 -29.15 19.19 -14.89
N VAL A 83 -27.98 19.76 -15.22
CA VAL A 83 -26.69 19.21 -14.77
C VAL A 83 -26.54 19.63 -13.32
N THR A 84 -26.65 18.67 -12.39
CA THR A 84 -26.67 18.93 -10.95
C THR A 84 -25.29 18.77 -10.32
N GLU A 85 -24.51 17.80 -10.80
CA GLU A 85 -23.22 17.43 -10.22
C GLU A 85 -22.22 17.09 -11.32
N MET A 86 -20.95 17.34 -11.04
CA MET A 86 -19.83 16.91 -11.85
C MET A 86 -18.74 16.44 -10.90
N ASP A 87 -18.22 15.24 -11.14
CA ASP A 87 -17.13 14.70 -10.33
C ASP A 87 -15.92 15.62 -10.43
N GLU A 88 -15.38 16.01 -9.28
CA GLU A 88 -14.10 16.67 -9.23
C GLU A 88 -13.00 15.59 -9.27
N LEU A 89 -12.27 15.53 -10.39
CA LEU A 89 -10.99 14.86 -10.38
C LEU A 89 -10.10 15.66 -9.42
N GLN A 90 -9.64 15.02 -8.35
CA GLN A 90 -8.75 15.63 -7.37
C GLN A 90 -7.47 14.81 -7.28
N LEU A 91 -6.33 15.45 -7.55
CA LEU A 91 -5.01 14.91 -7.27
C LEU A 91 -4.46 15.68 -6.08
N GLY A 92 -4.41 15.04 -4.92
CA GLY A 92 -4.17 15.71 -3.65
C GLY A 92 -3.21 14.96 -2.75
N LEU A 93 -2.42 15.72 -1.99
CA LEU A 93 -1.62 15.24 -0.88
C LEU A 93 -2.38 15.52 0.42
N HIS A 94 -2.59 14.49 1.22
CA HIS A 94 -3.28 14.56 2.51
C HIS A 94 -2.36 14.11 3.64
N VAL A 95 -2.50 14.72 4.82
CA VAL A 95 -2.12 14.05 6.07
C VAL A 95 -3.30 13.24 6.54
N VAL A 96 -3.04 12.00 6.92
CA VAL A 96 -4.01 11.05 7.47
C VAL A 96 -3.47 10.58 8.81
N ARG A 97 -4.37 10.33 9.75
CA ARG A 97 -4.01 9.78 11.06
C ARG A 97 -4.60 8.40 11.20
N ASP A 98 -3.78 7.42 11.58
CA ASP A 98 -4.25 6.06 11.83
C ASP A 98 -5.09 5.97 13.12
N SER A 99 -5.50 4.75 13.49
CA SER A 99 -6.34 4.53 14.68
C SER A 99 -5.65 4.91 16.00
N ASP A 100 -4.33 4.98 16.03
CA ASP A 100 -3.50 5.40 17.17
C ASP A 100 -3.03 6.87 17.04
N ASN A 101 -3.64 7.62 16.10
CA ASN A 101 -3.35 9.02 15.81
C ASN A 101 -1.93 9.28 15.25
N LYS A 102 -1.23 8.24 14.79
CA LYS A 102 0.07 8.34 14.11
C LYS A 102 -0.13 8.92 12.71
N PRO A 103 0.56 10.03 12.36
CA PRO A 103 0.38 10.66 11.06
C PRO A 103 1.16 9.93 9.96
N PHE A 104 0.55 9.86 8.78
CA PHE A 104 1.17 9.47 7.53
C PHE A 104 0.61 10.31 6.40
N LEU A 105 1.25 10.28 5.23
CA LEU A 105 0.83 11.04 4.06
C LEU A 105 0.22 10.14 3.00
N VAL A 106 -0.79 10.64 2.29
CA VAL A 106 -1.39 9.97 1.13
C VAL A 106 -1.44 10.93 -0.04
N LEU A 107 -0.73 10.60 -1.11
CA LEU A 107 -0.88 11.22 -2.42
C LEU A 107 -1.78 10.33 -3.26
N SER A 108 -2.99 10.81 -3.55
CA SER A 108 -3.99 10.04 -4.29
C SER A 108 -4.74 10.88 -5.32
N GLY A 109 -5.23 10.22 -6.36
CA GLY A 109 -5.98 10.84 -7.44
C GLY A 109 -5.66 10.23 -8.80
N PRO A 110 -6.12 10.85 -9.90
CA PRO A 110 -5.75 10.41 -11.23
C PRO A 110 -4.24 10.60 -11.44
N GLU A 111 -3.59 9.58 -11.98
CA GLU A 111 -2.24 9.71 -12.49
C GLU A 111 -2.19 10.81 -13.56
N PRO A 112 -1.26 11.78 -13.48
CA PRO A 112 -1.11 12.79 -14.50
C PRO A 112 -0.90 12.19 -15.90
N ASP A 113 -1.59 12.71 -16.90
CA ASP A 113 -1.34 12.37 -18.30
C ASP A 113 -0.18 13.22 -18.87
N LEU A 114 0.04 14.42 -18.32
CA LEU A 114 1.00 15.41 -18.77
C LEU A 114 2.07 15.71 -17.72
N ARG A 115 3.14 16.38 -18.16
CA ARG A 115 4.16 17.04 -17.31
C ARG A 115 4.80 16.17 -16.21
N TRP A 116 4.92 14.85 -16.39
CA TRP A 116 5.50 13.94 -15.37
C TRP A 116 6.79 14.43 -14.74
N GLY A 117 7.69 15.07 -15.50
CA GLY A 117 8.93 15.61 -14.92
C GLY A 117 8.67 16.69 -13.87
N ALA A 118 7.82 17.66 -14.18
CA ALA A 118 7.52 18.73 -13.24
C ALA A 118 6.66 18.24 -12.07
N PHE A 119 5.74 17.29 -12.31
CA PHE A 119 4.96 16.64 -11.26
C PHE A 119 5.86 15.88 -10.27
N THR A 120 6.76 15.01 -10.73
CA THR A 120 7.61 14.21 -9.83
C THR A 120 8.60 15.06 -9.05
N GLU A 121 9.14 16.14 -9.65
CA GLU A 121 9.98 17.10 -8.93
C GLU A 121 9.19 17.81 -7.82
N ALA A 122 7.97 18.27 -8.13
CA ALA A 122 7.09 18.91 -7.15
C ALA A 122 6.73 17.97 -5.99
N VAL A 123 6.40 16.71 -6.26
CA VAL A 123 6.16 15.70 -5.22
C VAL A 123 7.43 15.45 -4.41
N SER A 124 8.59 15.34 -5.06
CA SER A 124 9.86 15.14 -4.36
C SER A 124 10.22 16.32 -3.46
N ASP A 125 9.90 17.55 -3.86
CA ASP A 125 10.13 18.73 -3.03
C ASP A 125 9.16 18.77 -1.84
N LEU A 126 7.94 18.24 -1.98
CA LEU A 126 7.01 18.03 -0.86
C LEU A 126 7.51 16.95 0.11
N VAL A 127 8.05 15.84 -0.41
CA VAL A 127 8.72 14.79 0.39
C VAL A 127 9.84 15.39 1.25
N ASP A 128 10.68 16.25 0.67
CA ASP A 128 11.74 16.95 1.39
C ASP A 128 11.17 17.94 2.42
N LYS A 129 10.15 18.72 2.04
CA LYS A 129 9.53 19.74 2.89
C LYS A 129 8.88 19.16 4.15
N PHE A 130 8.21 18.01 4.03
CA PHE A 130 7.53 17.35 5.14
C PHE A 130 8.40 16.32 5.86
N GLY A 131 9.67 16.20 5.48
CA GLY A 131 10.60 15.27 6.11
C GLY A 131 10.13 13.82 6.03
N VAL A 132 9.59 13.39 4.88
CA VAL A 132 9.13 12.01 4.68
C VAL A 132 10.31 11.05 4.75
N ASP A 133 10.19 10.02 5.58
CA ASP A 133 11.25 9.03 5.81
C ASP A 133 11.27 7.94 4.74
N GLN A 134 10.09 7.52 4.27
CA GLN A 134 9.92 6.49 3.27
C GLN A 134 8.68 6.69 2.42
N THR A 135 8.75 6.28 1.15
CA THR A 135 7.64 6.36 0.20
C THR A 135 7.26 4.97 -0.30
N ILE A 136 5.97 4.65 -0.30
CA ILE A 136 5.41 3.40 -0.81
C ILE A 136 4.42 3.70 -1.95
N CYS A 137 4.75 3.30 -3.17
CA CYS A 137 3.87 3.40 -4.34
C CYS A 137 3.02 2.13 -4.48
N LEU A 138 1.71 2.28 -4.69
CA LEU A 138 0.77 1.17 -4.83
C LEU A 138 0.49 0.85 -6.30
N TYR A 139 0.45 -0.45 -6.60
CA TYR A 139 0.15 -1.00 -7.92
C TYR A 139 -0.72 -2.25 -7.79
N ALA A 140 -1.55 -2.51 -8.80
CA ALA A 140 -2.30 -3.74 -8.93
C ALA A 140 -2.23 -4.28 -10.35
N ALA A 141 -1.67 -5.49 -10.50
CA ALA A 141 -1.42 -6.10 -11.80
C ALA A 141 -2.29 -7.35 -12.01
N PRO A 142 -2.89 -7.52 -13.21
CA PRO A 142 -3.56 -8.76 -13.57
C PRO A 142 -2.52 -9.86 -13.80
N MET A 143 -2.62 -10.94 -13.03
CA MET A 143 -1.68 -12.07 -13.05
C MET A 143 -2.40 -13.40 -13.29
N THR A 144 -1.65 -14.40 -13.72
CA THR A 144 -2.12 -15.80 -13.84
C THR A 144 -2.12 -16.48 -12.47
N VAL A 145 -2.91 -15.94 -11.55
CA VAL A 145 -3.12 -16.46 -10.19
C VAL A 145 -4.60 -16.77 -9.96
N PRO A 146 -4.95 -17.76 -9.13
CA PRO A 146 -6.34 -18.07 -8.80
C PRO A 146 -6.86 -17.22 -7.63
N HIS A 147 -8.17 -16.96 -7.58
CA HIS A 147 -8.82 -16.35 -6.42
C HIS A 147 -8.94 -17.29 -5.21
N THR A 148 -8.64 -18.58 -5.39
CA THR A 148 -8.70 -19.64 -4.37
C THR A 148 -7.38 -19.82 -3.60
N ARG A 149 -6.39 -18.96 -3.82
CA ARG A 149 -5.12 -18.92 -3.09
C ARG A 149 -4.92 -17.54 -2.45
N PRO A 150 -4.08 -17.43 -1.40
CA PRO A 150 -3.79 -16.15 -0.78
C PRO A 150 -3.28 -15.12 -1.78
N THR A 151 -3.78 -13.89 -1.68
CA THR A 151 -3.31 -12.79 -2.53
C THR A 151 -1.86 -12.44 -2.20
N VAL A 152 -1.05 -12.28 -3.25
CA VAL A 152 0.39 -11.98 -3.14
C VAL A 152 0.65 -10.50 -3.39
N VAL A 153 1.59 -9.94 -2.65
CA VAL A 153 2.18 -8.62 -2.93
C VAL A 153 3.66 -8.83 -3.20
N SER A 154 4.08 -8.50 -4.42
CA SER A 154 5.49 -8.38 -4.75
C SER A 154 5.97 -6.96 -4.48
N ALA A 155 7.22 -6.82 -4.05
CA ALA A 155 7.82 -5.53 -3.76
C ALA A 155 9.08 -5.30 -4.60
N HIS A 156 9.32 -4.04 -4.96
CA HIS A 156 10.57 -3.57 -5.54
C HIS A 156 10.95 -2.23 -4.88
N GLY A 157 12.22 -1.85 -4.89
CA GLY A 157 12.66 -0.63 -4.20
C GLY A 157 14.14 -0.63 -3.90
N ASN A 158 14.58 0.35 -3.11
CA ASN A 158 15.98 0.55 -2.73
C ASN A 158 16.29 0.38 -1.24
N CYS A 159 15.28 0.09 -0.42
CA CYS A 159 15.45 -0.13 1.01
C CYS A 159 15.12 -1.59 1.34
N ALA A 160 16.08 -2.32 1.90
CA ALA A 160 15.89 -3.73 2.25
C ALA A 160 14.78 -3.93 3.29
N GLU A 161 14.62 -2.98 4.22
CA GLU A 161 13.56 -2.99 5.23
C GLU A 161 12.17 -2.90 4.60
N LEU A 162 12.01 -2.04 3.58
CA LEU A 162 10.76 -1.92 2.80
C LEU A 162 10.41 -3.18 2.01
N LEU A 163 11.38 -4.06 1.74
CA LEU A 163 11.21 -5.27 0.95
C LEU A 163 11.11 -6.54 1.81
N LYS A 164 11.31 -6.43 3.12
CA LYS A 164 11.35 -7.58 4.03
C LYS A 164 10.03 -8.36 3.95
N SER A 165 10.14 -9.69 3.99
CA SER A 165 8.98 -10.61 3.99
C SER A 165 8.09 -10.56 2.74
N ARG A 166 8.57 -10.03 1.60
CA ARG A 166 7.81 -9.95 0.34
C ARG A 166 8.53 -10.62 -0.82
N PHE A 167 7.73 -10.99 -1.82
CA PHE A 167 8.24 -11.53 -3.08
C PHE A 167 9.03 -10.44 -3.81
N SER A 168 10.35 -10.60 -3.89
CA SER A 168 11.23 -9.77 -4.70
C SER A 168 11.10 -10.15 -6.16
N ILE A 169 11.02 -9.14 -7.04
CA ILE A 169 11.14 -9.34 -8.48
C ILE A 169 12.64 -9.42 -8.82
N ASP A 170 13.23 -10.60 -8.65
CA ASP A 170 14.64 -10.86 -8.96
C ASP A 170 14.87 -11.18 -10.46
N ALA A 171 14.16 -10.46 -11.33
CA ALA A 171 14.22 -10.65 -12.77
C ALA A 171 14.26 -9.31 -13.50
N ARG A 172 15.09 -9.24 -14.56
CA ARG A 172 15.09 -8.09 -15.46
C ARG A 172 13.86 -8.14 -16.36
N ILE A 173 12.87 -7.33 -16.01
CA ILE A 173 11.65 -7.15 -16.81
C ILE A 173 11.61 -5.74 -17.43
N SER A 174 10.87 -5.60 -18.54
CA SER A 174 10.63 -4.30 -19.18
C SER A 174 9.13 -4.06 -19.19
N ILE A 175 8.69 -3.02 -18.49
CA ILE A 175 7.28 -2.61 -18.38
C ILE A 175 7.11 -1.18 -18.90
N PRO A 176 5.92 -0.79 -19.36
CA PRO A 176 5.63 0.60 -19.69
C PRO A 176 5.84 1.49 -18.47
N GLY A 177 6.37 2.70 -18.65
CA GLY A 177 6.57 3.63 -17.54
C GLY A 177 5.26 4.24 -17.04
N SER A 178 5.29 4.75 -15.81
CA SER A 178 4.21 5.47 -15.14
C SER A 178 4.79 6.69 -14.41
N ALA A 179 3.95 7.66 -14.02
CA ALA A 179 4.35 8.80 -13.20
C ALA A 179 4.88 8.34 -11.83
N SER A 180 4.27 7.31 -11.24
CA SER A 180 4.73 6.72 -9.98
C SER A 180 6.11 6.05 -10.14
N LEU A 181 6.36 5.27 -11.20
CA LEU A 181 7.68 4.68 -11.46
C LEU A 181 8.75 5.75 -11.72
N LYS A 182 8.37 6.86 -12.37
CA LYS A 182 9.27 8.00 -12.54
C LYS A 182 9.59 8.67 -11.21
N LEU A 183 8.59 8.83 -10.33
CA LEU A 183 8.77 9.35 -8.97
C LEU A 183 9.72 8.45 -8.17
N GLU A 184 9.51 7.13 -8.21
CA GLU A 184 10.40 6.17 -7.53
C GLU A 184 11.84 6.30 -7.99
N LYS A 185 12.07 6.36 -9.30
CA LYS A 185 13.41 6.56 -9.86
C LYS A 185 14.05 7.88 -9.40
N LEU A 186 13.27 8.96 -9.35
CA LEU A 186 13.75 10.27 -8.91
C LEU A 186 14.11 10.25 -7.41
N LEU A 187 13.22 9.72 -6.56
CA LEU A 187 13.44 9.58 -5.12
C LEU A 187 14.66 8.71 -4.82
N HIS A 188 14.82 7.59 -5.54
CA HIS A 188 16.00 6.75 -5.46
C HIS A 188 17.28 7.54 -5.80
N THR A 189 17.26 8.32 -6.88
CA THR A 189 18.41 9.14 -7.31
C THR A 189 18.75 10.23 -6.29
N ARG A 190 17.75 10.76 -5.57
CA ARG A 190 17.92 11.70 -4.45
C ARG A 190 18.32 11.01 -3.13
N GLY A 191 18.51 9.70 -3.11
CA GLY A 191 18.89 8.95 -1.90
C GLY A 191 17.76 8.77 -0.88
N LYS A 192 16.50 8.89 -1.30
CA LYS A 192 15.32 8.65 -0.45
C LYS A 192 14.94 7.18 -0.44
N ASN A 193 14.36 6.72 0.67
CA ASN A 193 13.82 5.36 0.77
C ASN A 193 12.51 5.28 0.00
N VAL A 194 12.44 4.37 -0.97
CA VAL A 194 11.26 4.19 -1.80
C VAL A 194 11.07 2.74 -2.19
N ALA A 195 9.82 2.29 -2.18
CA ALA A 195 9.41 0.98 -2.67
C ALA A 195 8.07 1.07 -3.42
N GLY A 196 7.89 0.14 -4.36
CA GLY A 196 6.64 -0.10 -5.05
C GLY A 196 6.06 -1.46 -4.67
N TYR A 197 4.80 -1.47 -4.23
CA TYR A 197 4.06 -2.67 -3.86
C TYR A 197 3.05 -3.01 -4.95
N THR A 198 3.21 -4.18 -5.55
CA THR A 198 2.32 -4.66 -6.61
C THR A 198 1.54 -5.86 -6.11
N VAL A 199 0.23 -5.69 -5.96
CA VAL A 199 -0.68 -6.79 -5.64
C VAL A 199 -1.06 -7.56 -6.90
N HIS A 200 -1.09 -8.89 -6.78
CA HIS A 200 -1.39 -9.79 -7.88
C HIS A 200 -2.87 -10.13 -7.88
N VAL A 201 -3.59 -9.65 -8.89
CA VAL A 201 -5.04 -9.85 -9.03
C VAL A 201 -5.29 -10.94 -10.07
N PRO A 202 -6.19 -11.91 -9.84
CA PRO A 202 -6.57 -12.88 -10.86
C PRO A 202 -7.05 -12.14 -12.12
N HIS A 203 -6.39 -12.38 -13.25
CA HIS A 203 -6.65 -11.64 -14.50
C HIS A 203 -8.12 -11.67 -14.95
N TYR A 204 -8.86 -12.73 -14.63
CA TYR A 204 -10.28 -12.87 -14.97
C TYR A 204 -11.24 -12.06 -14.08
N VAL A 205 -10.78 -11.51 -12.94
CA VAL A 205 -11.56 -10.58 -12.10
C VAL A 205 -11.01 -9.15 -12.12
N ALA A 206 -9.94 -8.89 -12.87
CA ALA A 206 -9.22 -7.62 -12.84
C ALA A 206 -10.06 -6.39 -13.25
N ALA A 207 -11.15 -6.59 -13.97
CA ALA A 207 -12.06 -5.52 -14.41
C ALA A 207 -13.21 -5.23 -13.41
N SER A 208 -13.26 -5.90 -12.26
CA SER A 208 -14.29 -5.72 -11.25
C SER A 208 -13.65 -5.48 -9.88
N PRO A 209 -14.33 -4.80 -8.93
CA PRO A 209 -13.79 -4.62 -7.59
C PRO A 209 -13.37 -5.94 -6.96
N TYR A 210 -12.12 -6.04 -6.51
CA TYR A 210 -11.57 -7.22 -5.86
C TYR A 210 -10.99 -6.85 -4.49
N PRO A 211 -11.83 -6.76 -3.43
CA PRO A 211 -11.44 -6.20 -2.13
C PRO A 211 -10.29 -6.95 -1.44
N ALA A 212 -10.08 -8.23 -1.75
CA ALA A 212 -8.95 -9.00 -1.23
C ALA A 212 -7.59 -8.39 -1.64
N ALA A 213 -7.51 -7.78 -2.83
CA ALA A 213 -6.31 -7.07 -3.28
C ALA A 213 -6.09 -5.76 -2.51
N THR A 214 -7.16 -4.97 -2.31
CA THR A 214 -7.13 -3.76 -1.48
C THR A 214 -6.69 -4.09 -0.05
N LEU A 215 -7.31 -5.12 0.55
CA LEU A 215 -6.97 -5.61 1.88
C LEU A 215 -5.49 -5.96 1.97
N LYS A 216 -4.99 -6.74 1.01
CA LYS A 216 -3.60 -7.19 1.04
C LYS A 216 -2.61 -6.05 0.86
N LEU A 217 -2.90 -5.06 0.02
CA LEU A 217 -2.07 -3.85 -0.11
C LEU A 217 -2.03 -3.04 1.19
N LEU A 218 -3.18 -2.80 1.81
CA LEU A 218 -3.24 -2.01 3.05
C LEU A 218 -2.63 -2.74 4.24
N GLN A 219 -2.82 -4.06 4.36
CA GLN A 219 -2.09 -4.88 5.33
C GLN A 219 -0.58 -4.79 5.10
N ALA A 220 -0.16 -4.85 3.82
CA ALA A 220 1.23 -4.77 3.45
C ALA A 220 1.88 -3.43 3.82
N VAL A 221 1.13 -2.33 3.67
CA VAL A 221 1.55 -0.99 4.08
C VAL A 221 1.54 -0.84 5.60
N ALA A 222 0.50 -1.34 6.27
CA ALA A 222 0.38 -1.29 7.72
C ALA A 222 1.55 -1.97 8.43
N GLU A 223 1.97 -3.14 7.94
CA GLU A 223 3.13 -3.87 8.46
C GLU A 223 4.42 -3.06 8.30
N THR A 224 4.69 -2.51 7.11
CA THR A 224 5.96 -1.82 6.82
C THR A 224 6.04 -0.42 7.44
N ALA A 225 4.92 0.31 7.46
CA ALA A 225 4.86 1.67 8.00
C ALA A 225 4.50 1.70 9.50
N GLU A 226 4.29 0.51 10.10
CA GLU A 226 3.81 0.34 11.47
C GLU A 226 2.58 1.21 11.75
N LEU A 227 1.54 1.05 10.92
CA LEU A 227 0.28 1.80 11.00
C LEU A 227 -0.86 0.91 11.47
N ASN A 228 -1.71 1.44 12.33
CA ASN A 228 -2.93 0.78 12.79
C ASN A 228 -4.13 1.17 11.92
N LEU A 229 -4.32 0.45 10.81
CA LEU A 229 -5.37 0.71 9.83
C LEU A 229 -6.66 -0.08 10.14
N PRO A 230 -7.85 0.56 10.10
CA PRO A 230 -9.12 -0.13 10.31
C PRO A 230 -9.57 -0.88 9.04
N LEU A 231 -9.30 -2.19 8.94
CA LEU A 231 -9.52 -2.97 7.70
C LEU A 231 -10.73 -3.93 7.73
N LEU A 232 -11.46 -4.00 8.85
CA LEU A 232 -12.56 -4.97 9.06
C LEU A 232 -13.69 -4.90 8.02
N SER A 233 -13.98 -3.71 7.47
CA SER A 233 -14.99 -3.56 6.42
C SER A 233 -14.55 -4.22 5.12
N ILE A 234 -13.30 -4.01 4.72
CA ILE A 234 -12.72 -4.62 3.51
C ILE A 234 -12.63 -6.14 3.66
N GLU A 235 -12.32 -6.65 4.85
CA GLU A 235 -12.34 -8.10 5.13
C GLU A 235 -13.72 -8.72 4.84
N ARG A 236 -14.79 -8.08 5.32
CA ARG A 236 -16.17 -8.54 5.04
C ARG A 236 -16.52 -8.49 3.56
N ASP A 237 -16.09 -7.44 2.87
CA ASP A 237 -16.31 -7.30 1.43
C ASP A 237 -15.51 -8.34 0.64
N ALA A 238 -14.28 -8.63 1.05
CA ALA A 238 -13.45 -9.68 0.47
C ALA A 238 -14.08 -11.06 0.63
N GLU A 239 -14.58 -11.40 1.82
CA GLU A 239 -15.30 -12.67 2.04
C GLU A 239 -16.57 -12.78 1.18
N LYS A 240 -17.30 -11.67 1.03
CA LYS A 240 -18.51 -11.63 0.21
C LYS A 240 -18.19 -11.91 -1.26
N VAL A 241 -17.20 -11.21 -1.82
CA VAL A 241 -16.75 -11.41 -3.20
C VAL A 241 -16.19 -12.83 -3.39
N GLN A 242 -15.45 -13.34 -2.41
CA GLN A 242 -14.93 -14.71 -2.44
C GLN A 242 -16.04 -15.76 -2.54
N ARG A 243 -17.13 -15.62 -1.77
CA ARG A 243 -18.29 -16.51 -1.86
C ARG A 243 -18.95 -16.46 -3.24
N GLN A 244 -19.12 -15.26 -3.80
CA GLN A 244 -19.70 -15.08 -5.13
C GLN A 244 -18.85 -15.73 -6.23
N LEU A 245 -17.52 -15.58 -6.16
CA LEU A 245 -16.60 -16.20 -7.11
C LEU A 245 -16.59 -17.74 -6.97
N ALA A 246 -16.67 -18.25 -5.74
CA ALA A 246 -16.75 -19.68 -5.49
C ALA A 246 -18.04 -20.29 -6.06
N GLU A 247 -19.19 -19.62 -5.89
CA GLU A 247 -20.47 -20.03 -6.49
C GLU A 247 -20.38 -20.06 -8.03
N GLN A 248 -19.94 -18.96 -8.65
CA GLN A 248 -19.76 -18.87 -10.11
C GLN A 248 -18.81 -19.92 -10.67
N THR A 249 -17.73 -20.22 -9.95
CA THR A 249 -16.79 -21.28 -10.32
C THR A 249 -17.44 -22.65 -10.18
N SER A 250 -18.20 -22.89 -9.11
CA SER A 250 -18.87 -24.17 -8.88
C SER A 250 -19.93 -24.51 -9.94
N ASP A 251 -20.55 -23.50 -10.53
CA ASP A 251 -21.59 -23.64 -11.55
C ASP A 251 -21.05 -23.96 -12.96
N SER A 252 -19.72 -23.85 -13.19
CA SER A 252 -19.10 -24.08 -14.49
C SER A 252 -17.86 -24.98 -14.43
N MET A 253 -17.99 -26.19 -14.97
CA MET A 253 -16.86 -27.14 -15.10
C MET A 253 -15.68 -26.57 -15.90
N GLU A 254 -15.95 -25.70 -16.88
CA GLU A 254 -14.91 -25.05 -17.67
C GLU A 254 -14.09 -24.08 -16.79
N ILE A 255 -14.78 -23.25 -15.99
CA ILE A 255 -14.12 -22.32 -15.06
C ILE A 255 -13.34 -23.10 -14.00
N GLN A 256 -13.89 -24.20 -13.47
CA GLN A 256 -13.17 -25.07 -12.53
C GLN A 256 -11.86 -25.61 -13.11
N HIS A 257 -11.86 -26.01 -14.39
CA HIS A 257 -10.66 -26.52 -15.04
C HIS A 257 -9.58 -25.44 -15.15
N VAL A 258 -9.97 -24.22 -15.54
CA VAL A 258 -9.07 -23.07 -15.63
C VAL A 258 -8.52 -22.69 -14.25
N VAL A 259 -9.39 -22.55 -13.24
CA VAL A 259 -8.97 -22.22 -11.87
C VAL A 259 -8.03 -23.29 -11.32
N GLY A 260 -8.35 -24.57 -11.49
CA GLY A 260 -7.49 -25.66 -11.03
C GLY A 260 -6.13 -25.72 -11.74
N ALA A 261 -6.03 -25.26 -12.99
CA ALA A 261 -4.73 -25.12 -13.67
C ALA A 261 -3.90 -23.98 -13.06
N LEU A 262 -4.53 -22.86 -12.74
CA LEU A 262 -3.88 -21.72 -12.07
C LEU A 262 -3.45 -22.07 -10.63
N GLU A 263 -4.23 -22.88 -9.92
CA GLU A 263 -3.86 -23.41 -8.61
C GLU A 263 -2.57 -24.23 -8.66
N ARG A 264 -2.48 -25.18 -9.60
CA ARG A 264 -1.24 -25.96 -9.77
C ARG A 264 -0.04 -25.09 -10.08
N GLN A 265 -0.20 -24.13 -11.00
CA GLN A 265 0.88 -23.19 -11.34
C GLN A 265 1.31 -22.35 -10.14
N TYR A 266 0.35 -21.87 -9.34
CA TYR A 266 0.62 -21.09 -8.13
C TYR A 266 1.40 -21.92 -7.10
N ASP A 267 0.93 -23.14 -6.83
CA ASP A 267 1.52 -24.03 -5.82
C ASP A 267 2.96 -24.44 -6.24
N GLU A 268 3.19 -24.74 -7.53
CA GLU A 268 4.53 -25.03 -8.07
C GLU A 268 5.50 -23.85 -7.97
N GLU A 269 5.05 -22.63 -8.27
CA GLU A 269 5.91 -21.44 -8.20
C GLU A 269 6.22 -21.08 -6.74
N LEU A 270 5.26 -21.32 -5.83
CA LEU A 270 5.46 -21.14 -4.40
C LEU A 270 6.52 -22.09 -3.84
N GLU A 271 6.48 -23.36 -4.25
CA GLU A 271 7.51 -24.36 -3.88
C GLU A 271 8.90 -23.93 -4.36
N ARG A 272 9.03 -23.50 -5.63
CA ARG A 272 10.30 -22.99 -6.18
C ARG A 272 10.81 -21.77 -5.45
N TYR A 273 9.92 -20.86 -5.05
CA TYR A 273 10.30 -19.68 -4.29
C TYR A 273 10.82 -20.06 -2.90
N ARG A 274 10.17 -21.02 -2.22
CA ARG A 274 10.59 -21.56 -0.92
C ARG A 274 11.99 -22.20 -0.99
N GLU A 275 12.27 -22.97 -2.03
CA GLU A 275 13.58 -23.59 -2.22
C GLU A 275 14.70 -22.54 -2.36
N LYS A 276 14.42 -21.42 -3.02
CA LYS A 276 15.38 -20.32 -3.20
C LYS A 276 15.48 -19.41 -1.98
N ASN A 277 14.40 -19.32 -1.19
CA ASN A 277 14.30 -18.42 -0.03
C ASN A 277 13.81 -19.20 1.20
N PRO A 278 14.67 -20.02 1.85
CA PRO A 278 14.25 -20.93 2.93
C PRO A 278 13.70 -20.22 4.18
N GLN A 279 14.04 -18.94 4.37
CA GLN A 279 13.58 -18.12 5.49
C GLN A 279 12.46 -17.13 5.11
N ALA A 280 11.96 -17.14 3.87
CA ALA A 280 10.87 -16.26 3.48
C ALA A 280 9.53 -16.77 4.04
N VAL A 281 8.73 -15.86 4.59
CA VAL A 281 7.34 -16.13 4.97
C VAL A 281 6.50 -16.17 3.70
N LEU A 282 5.85 -17.30 3.45
CA LEU A 282 5.07 -17.51 2.23
C LEU A 282 3.66 -16.90 2.35
N PRO A 283 2.97 -16.61 1.23
CA PRO A 283 1.63 -16.03 1.26
C PRO A 283 0.67 -17.00 1.94
N GLY A 284 0.01 -16.54 3.01
CA GLY A 284 -0.92 -17.35 3.80
C GLY A 284 -0.26 -18.14 4.94
N GLU A 285 1.06 -18.12 5.09
CA GLU A 285 1.75 -18.62 6.29
C GLU A 285 1.82 -17.50 7.35
N THR A 286 1.62 -17.85 8.61
CA THR A 286 1.93 -16.97 9.75
C THR A 286 3.45 -16.97 9.95
N PRO A 287 4.12 -15.84 10.20
CA PRO A 287 5.53 -15.84 10.57
C PRO A 287 5.71 -16.71 11.82
N VAL A 288 6.27 -17.90 11.66
CA VAL A 288 6.70 -18.74 12.77
C VAL A 288 8.11 -18.26 13.13
N PRO A 289 8.34 -17.77 14.36
CA PRO A 289 9.67 -17.31 14.77
C PRO A 289 10.68 -18.43 14.56
N SER A 290 11.86 -18.07 14.09
CA SER A 290 12.95 -19.04 13.91
C SER A 290 13.31 -19.69 15.25
N GLY A 291 13.87 -20.91 15.23
CA GLY A 291 14.30 -21.59 16.46
C GLY A 291 15.28 -20.76 17.29
N ASP A 292 16.06 -19.89 16.64
CA ASP A 292 16.98 -18.95 17.27
C ASP A 292 16.24 -17.76 17.92
N GLU A 293 15.18 -17.24 17.31
CA GLU A 293 14.32 -16.21 17.91
C GLU A 293 13.52 -16.76 19.10
N ILE A 294 13.02 -17.99 19.02
CA ILE A 294 12.36 -18.68 20.15
C ILE A 294 13.39 -18.93 21.27
N GLY A 295 14.62 -19.31 20.92
CA GLY A 295 15.72 -19.46 21.88
C GLY A 295 16.07 -18.15 22.58
N ALA A 296 16.19 -17.06 21.83
CA ALA A 296 16.50 -15.74 22.37
C ALA A 296 15.39 -15.18 23.27
N GLU A 297 14.12 -15.35 22.89
CA GLU A 297 12.95 -15.02 23.73
C GLU A 297 12.92 -15.89 25.00
N PHE A 298 13.27 -17.18 24.90
CA PHE A 298 13.32 -18.09 26.04
C PHE A 298 14.47 -17.75 27.01
N GLU A 299 15.65 -17.41 26.50
CA GLU A 299 16.79 -16.93 27.31
C GLU A 299 16.44 -15.61 28.02
N ARG A 300 15.76 -14.69 27.31
CA ARG A 300 15.30 -13.42 27.88
C ARG A 300 14.23 -13.61 28.96
N PHE A 301 13.36 -14.59 28.79
CA PHE A 301 12.37 -14.98 29.79
C PHE A 301 13.02 -15.59 31.04
N LEU A 302 14.02 -16.47 30.86
CA LEU A 302 14.78 -17.05 31.98
C LEU A 302 15.59 -15.99 32.74
N ALA A 303 16.22 -15.04 32.04
CA ALA A 303 16.95 -13.95 32.67
C ALA A 303 16.06 -13.06 33.55
N ASN A 304 14.79 -12.85 33.17
CA ASN A 304 13.82 -12.10 33.97
C ASN A 304 13.31 -12.89 35.19
N LEU A 305 13.36 -14.23 35.16
CA LEU A 305 13.02 -15.08 36.30
C LEU A 305 14.13 -15.11 37.35
N ASP A 306 15.40 -15.08 36.92
CA ASP A 306 16.55 -15.01 37.84
C ASP A 306 16.64 -13.65 38.54
N ASP A 307 16.20 -12.55 37.91
CA ASP A 307 16.17 -11.20 38.52
C ASP A 307 14.97 -10.99 39.47
N SER A 308 14.01 -11.91 39.48
CA SER A 308 12.84 -11.90 40.38
C SER A 308 13.03 -12.80 41.62
N GLY A 309 14.22 -13.38 41.79
CA GLY A 309 14.58 -14.29 42.88
C GLY A 309 15.38 -13.62 44.00
N ASP A 310 14.65 -13.04 44.95
CA ASP A 310 14.97 -12.91 46.39
C ASP A 310 15.84 -11.72 46.88
N PRO A 311 15.21 -10.74 47.56
CA PRO A 311 15.79 -10.08 48.71
C PRO A 311 14.85 -10.19 49.93
N ASP A 312 15.01 -11.22 50.76
CA ASP A 312 14.83 -11.06 52.23
C ASP A 312 15.33 -12.31 52.99
N GLY A 313 16.60 -12.29 53.39
CA GLY A 313 17.08 -13.10 54.51
C GLY A 313 16.80 -12.35 55.82
N PRO A 314 16.04 -12.91 56.78
CA PRO A 314 15.62 -12.17 57.97
C PRO A 314 16.77 -11.97 58.95
N GLU A 315 16.74 -10.79 59.60
CA GLU A 315 17.56 -10.43 60.76
C GLU A 315 17.42 -11.48 61.88
N ASP A 316 18.56 -12.05 62.28
CA ASP A 316 18.67 -12.91 63.46
C ASP A 316 18.73 -12.04 64.72
N ASN A 317 17.66 -12.12 65.51
CA ASN A 317 17.50 -11.50 66.81
C ASN A 317 17.73 -12.58 67.90
N GLY A 318 18.86 -12.52 68.61
CA GLY A 318 18.92 -12.95 70.02
C GLY A 318 20.15 -13.76 70.45
N GLN A 319 21.15 -13.10 71.05
CA GLN A 319 21.46 -13.10 72.51
C GLN A 319 22.73 -12.32 72.81
#